data_AF-A0A0M3J069-F1
#
_entry.id   AF-A0A0M3J069-F1
#
_cell.length_a   1.000
_cell.length_b   1.000
_cell.length_c   1.000
_cell.angle_alpha   90.00
_cell.angle_beta   90.00
_cell.angle_gamma   90.00
#
_symmetry.space_group_name_H-M   'P 1'
#
loop_
_entity.id
_entity.type
_entity.pdbx_description
1 polymer ?
#
loop_
_entity_poly.entity_id
_entity_poly.type
_entity_poly.pdbx_seq_one_letter_code
_entity_poly.pdbx_strand_id
1 'polypeptide(L)'
;MLQCIHPTYKEVDDQSVHILLPLAFDYQMEGLLHRCECFLVNHRLPFLEKVWLADRYKLNRLLVLCLREMRPNSKIDLTGTRYYGLSDRVKVLILERLHGSLAPEEMLEQPTDLEHFYRASDLNFAMIRAKTGRVYYVNPYYIAAWSNVFQERITSTTITEEMFCSCTHEELKAFLMAIYPPQLRITEANIGPVLMAACKMESPGLLRKCALLLLATHTQLSVFVRLSLLDRCFLHDLLDPCLQMIHRPEHLIEMTFQQTYDCLSTRARAAMMDRLSVLLKNPGQKPHTCQRCKQSSGCAQVTWMCPHCNTYSSDASLPRNPASSSLVTIPNVKR
;
A
#
# COMPACT_ATOMS: atom_id res chain seq x y z
N MET A 1 -20.53 -14.41 -38.33
CA MET A 1 -19.08 -14.64 -38.21
C MET A 1 -18.31 -14.10 -39.41
N LEU A 2 -18.47 -14.65 -40.62
CA LEU A 2 -17.74 -14.20 -41.82
C LEU A 2 -17.97 -12.71 -42.19
N GLN A 3 -19.16 -12.16 -41.94
CA GLN A 3 -19.48 -10.74 -42.16
C GLN A 3 -18.83 -9.77 -41.16
N CYS A 4 -18.19 -10.28 -40.10
CA CYS A 4 -17.43 -9.48 -39.13
C CYS A 4 -15.91 -9.69 -39.24
N ILE A 5 -15.44 -10.48 -40.21
CA ILE A 5 -14.01 -10.77 -40.44
C ILE A 5 -13.51 -10.12 -41.75
N HIS A 6 -14.39 -9.92 -42.73
CA HIS A 6 -14.15 -9.09 -43.92
C HIS A 6 -14.81 -7.71 -43.76
N PRO A 7 -14.28 -6.64 -44.40
CA PRO A 7 -14.14 -5.29 -43.83
C PRO A 7 -15.35 -4.89 -42.97
N THR A 8 -15.06 -4.83 -41.67
CA THR A 8 -15.99 -4.68 -40.55
C THR A 8 -16.70 -3.33 -40.54
N TYR A 9 -17.86 -3.22 -41.18
CA TYR A 9 -18.73 -2.05 -41.07
C TYR A 9 -19.77 -2.14 -39.95
N LYS A 10 -20.01 -3.34 -39.39
CA LYS A 10 -20.99 -3.47 -38.31
C LYS A 10 -20.34 -3.09 -36.97
N GLU A 11 -20.86 -2.04 -36.35
CA GLU A 11 -20.48 -1.61 -35.01
C GLU A 11 -20.85 -2.69 -33.97
N VAL A 12 -20.15 -2.69 -32.85
CA VAL A 12 -20.52 -3.52 -31.69
C VAL A 12 -21.62 -2.78 -30.95
N ASP A 13 -22.71 -3.48 -30.68
CA ASP A 13 -23.92 -2.99 -30.00
C ASP A 13 -24.35 -3.98 -28.91
N ASP A 14 -25.41 -3.64 -28.17
CA ASP A 14 -25.93 -4.42 -27.04
C ASP A 14 -26.25 -5.87 -27.41
N GLN A 15 -26.72 -6.12 -28.63
CA GLN A 15 -27.12 -7.45 -29.06
C GLN A 15 -25.93 -8.27 -29.56
N SER A 16 -25.02 -7.62 -30.27
CA SER A 16 -23.87 -8.27 -30.89
C SER A 16 -22.74 -8.53 -29.90
N VAL A 17 -22.54 -7.70 -28.87
CA VAL A 17 -21.43 -7.88 -27.91
C VAL A 17 -21.50 -9.25 -27.20
N HIS A 18 -22.70 -9.72 -26.85
CA HIS A 18 -22.89 -11.00 -26.16
C HIS A 18 -22.57 -12.22 -27.04
N ILE A 19 -22.63 -12.05 -28.37
CA ILE A 19 -22.32 -13.10 -29.34
C ILE A 19 -20.85 -13.01 -29.77
N LEU A 20 -20.37 -11.79 -30.03
CA LEU A 20 -19.04 -11.53 -30.55
C LEU A 20 -17.95 -11.74 -29.50
N LEU A 21 -18.19 -11.40 -28.24
CA LEU A 21 -17.18 -11.49 -27.19
C LEU A 21 -16.73 -12.94 -26.90
N PRO A 22 -17.63 -13.93 -26.70
CA PRO A 22 -17.23 -15.33 -26.57
C PRO A 22 -16.48 -15.84 -27.81
N LEU A 23 -17.00 -15.57 -29.00
CA LEU A 23 -16.36 -16.00 -30.25
C LEU A 23 -14.96 -15.39 -30.41
N ALA A 24 -14.82 -14.09 -30.13
CA ALA A 24 -13.53 -13.41 -30.22
C ALA A 24 -12.52 -13.99 -29.23
N PHE A 25 -12.97 -14.42 -28.05
CA PHE A 25 -12.13 -15.08 -27.07
C PHE A 25 -11.72 -16.49 -27.50
N ASP A 26 -12.70 -17.33 -27.89
CA ASP A 26 -12.48 -18.73 -28.26
C ASP A 26 -11.57 -18.86 -29.49
N TYR A 27 -11.70 -17.95 -30.46
CA TYR A 27 -10.87 -17.89 -31.67
C TYR A 27 -9.68 -16.93 -31.56
N GLN A 28 -9.39 -16.39 -30.37
CA GLN A 28 -8.24 -15.52 -30.11
C GLN A 28 -8.14 -14.30 -31.05
N MET A 29 -9.28 -13.71 -31.38
CA MET A 29 -9.39 -12.57 -32.28
C MET A 29 -9.16 -11.26 -31.51
N GLU A 30 -7.91 -10.91 -31.24
CA GLU A 30 -7.53 -9.74 -30.42
C GLU A 30 -8.19 -8.42 -30.90
N GLY A 31 -8.24 -8.18 -32.20
CA GLY A 31 -8.87 -6.97 -32.75
C GLY A 31 -10.37 -6.88 -32.46
N LEU A 32 -11.07 -8.01 -32.47
CA LEU A 32 -12.50 -8.05 -32.15
C LEU A 32 -12.74 -7.98 -30.62
N LEU A 33 -11.88 -8.61 -29.83
CA LEU A 33 -11.87 -8.47 -28.36
C LEU A 33 -11.69 -7.00 -27.96
N HIS A 34 -10.73 -6.30 -28.57
CA HIS A 34 -10.48 -4.89 -28.31
C HIS A 34 -11.69 -4.01 -28.64
N ARG A 35 -12.38 -4.28 -29.75
CA ARG A 35 -13.62 -3.56 -30.11
C ARG A 35 -14.75 -3.81 -29.10
N CYS A 36 -14.93 -5.07 -28.68
CA CYS A 36 -15.91 -5.41 -27.64
C CYS A 36 -15.55 -4.75 -26.31
N GLU A 37 -14.28 -4.71 -25.94
CA GLU A 37 -13.79 -4.04 -24.74
C GLU A 37 -14.06 -2.53 -24.78
N CYS A 38 -13.72 -1.85 -25.89
CA CYS A 38 -13.99 -0.42 -26.09
C CYS A 38 -15.49 -0.08 -26.00
N PHE A 39 -16.35 -0.95 -26.54
CA PHE A 39 -17.79 -0.82 -26.38
C PHE A 39 -18.20 -0.94 -24.90
N LEU A 40 -17.76 -2.01 -24.23
CA LEU A 40 -18.10 -2.28 -22.83
C LEU A 40 -17.63 -1.17 -21.90
N VAL A 41 -16.46 -0.55 -22.12
CA VAL A 41 -15.98 0.59 -21.30
C VAL A 41 -17.05 1.68 -21.19
N ASN A 42 -17.66 2.08 -22.31
CA ASN A 42 -18.65 3.15 -22.36
C ASN A 42 -20.07 2.68 -22.04
N HIS A 43 -20.33 1.38 -22.14
CA HIS A 43 -21.65 0.81 -21.94
C HIS A 43 -22.05 0.72 -20.45
N ARG A 44 -23.34 0.93 -20.16
CA ARG A 44 -23.89 0.97 -18.80
C ARG A 44 -24.42 -0.40 -18.39
N LEU A 45 -23.54 -1.23 -17.86
CA LEU A 45 -23.90 -2.50 -17.22
C LEU A 45 -23.82 -2.40 -15.68
N PRO A 46 -24.56 -3.25 -14.95
CA PRO A 46 -24.32 -3.48 -13.54
C PRO A 46 -22.84 -3.78 -13.28
N PHE A 47 -22.29 -3.19 -12.22
CA PHE A 47 -20.85 -3.27 -11.93
C PHE A 47 -20.31 -4.71 -11.93
N LEU A 48 -20.94 -5.63 -11.19
CA LEU A 48 -20.50 -7.02 -11.10
C LEU A 48 -20.64 -7.78 -12.42
N GLU A 49 -21.61 -7.42 -13.25
CA GLU A 49 -21.74 -8.03 -14.58
C GLU A 49 -20.61 -7.57 -15.50
N LYS A 50 -20.27 -6.29 -15.46
CA LYS A 50 -19.15 -5.71 -16.21
C LYS A 50 -17.81 -6.33 -15.80
N VAL A 51 -17.58 -6.48 -14.50
CA VAL A 51 -16.39 -7.14 -13.94
C VAL A 51 -16.35 -8.62 -14.31
N TRP A 52 -17.49 -9.31 -14.26
CA TRP A 52 -17.56 -10.72 -14.64
C TRP A 52 -17.22 -10.96 -16.10
N LEU A 53 -17.72 -10.11 -17.02
CA LEU A 53 -17.34 -10.17 -18.44
C LEU A 53 -15.84 -9.91 -18.62
N ALA A 54 -15.31 -8.91 -17.90
CA ALA A 54 -13.90 -8.55 -18.00
C ALA A 54 -12.98 -9.68 -17.53
N ASP A 55 -13.30 -10.30 -16.40
CA ASP A 55 -12.56 -11.43 -15.84
C ASP A 55 -12.66 -12.67 -16.74
N ARG A 56 -13.88 -13.06 -17.15
CA ARG A 56 -14.14 -14.26 -17.95
C ARG A 56 -13.41 -14.23 -19.30
N TYR A 57 -13.40 -13.08 -19.97
CA TYR A 57 -12.83 -12.92 -21.31
C TYR A 57 -11.47 -12.23 -21.29
N LYS A 58 -10.81 -12.15 -20.12
CA LYS A 58 -9.47 -11.59 -19.92
C LYS A 58 -9.31 -10.16 -20.48
N LEU A 59 -10.35 -9.33 -20.37
CA LEU A 59 -10.36 -7.92 -20.77
C LEU A 59 -9.69 -7.07 -19.67
N ASN A 60 -8.38 -7.14 -19.59
CA ASN A 60 -7.59 -6.56 -18.50
C ASN A 60 -7.78 -5.04 -18.36
N ARG A 61 -7.90 -4.30 -19.48
CA ARG A 61 -8.07 -2.86 -19.44
C ARG A 61 -9.44 -2.49 -18.88
N LEU A 62 -10.50 -3.17 -19.31
CA LEU A 62 -11.85 -2.99 -18.76
C LEU A 62 -11.89 -3.31 -17.26
N LEU A 63 -11.22 -4.39 -16.83
CA LEU A 63 -11.18 -4.80 -15.43
C LEU A 63 -10.49 -3.74 -14.55
N VAL A 64 -9.34 -3.20 -14.98
CA VAL A 64 -8.66 -2.10 -14.27
C VAL A 64 -9.55 -0.87 -14.14
N LEU A 65 -10.23 -0.49 -15.22
CA LEU A 65 -11.15 0.65 -15.20
C LEU A 65 -12.30 0.43 -14.22
N CYS A 66 -12.91 -0.76 -14.22
CA CYS A 66 -13.95 -1.10 -13.25
C CYS A 66 -13.44 -0.99 -11.80
N LEU A 67 -12.27 -1.57 -11.51
CA LEU A 67 -11.68 -1.51 -10.16
C LEU A 67 -11.34 -0.08 -9.74
N ARG A 68 -10.89 0.78 -10.66
CA ARG A 68 -10.62 2.21 -10.39
C ARG A 68 -11.90 2.97 -10.01
N GLU A 69 -13.01 2.69 -10.69
CA GLU A 69 -14.31 3.34 -10.42
C GLU A 69 -14.94 2.92 -9.10
N MET A 70 -14.57 1.74 -8.56
CA MET A 70 -15.07 1.28 -7.26
C MET A 70 -14.74 2.28 -6.16
N ARG A 71 -15.73 2.63 -5.35
CA ARG A 71 -15.51 3.37 -4.11
C ARG A 71 -15.25 2.40 -2.95
N PRO A 72 -14.33 2.73 -2.03
CA PRO A 72 -14.21 2.01 -0.76
C PRO A 72 -15.56 1.97 -0.04
N ASN A 73 -15.85 0.86 0.65
CA ASN A 73 -17.12 0.63 1.36
C ASN A 73 -18.39 0.69 0.48
N SER A 74 -18.27 0.54 -0.84
CA SER A 74 -19.44 0.43 -1.71
C SER A 74 -20.24 -0.83 -1.39
N LYS A 75 -21.58 -0.74 -1.46
CA LYS A 75 -22.45 -1.89 -1.26
C LYS A 75 -22.44 -2.72 -2.54
N ILE A 76 -21.65 -3.79 -2.53
CA ILE A 76 -21.56 -4.76 -3.62
C ILE A 76 -22.17 -6.07 -3.13
N ASP A 77 -23.00 -6.70 -3.95
CA ASP A 77 -23.58 -8.00 -3.64
C ASP A 77 -22.55 -9.11 -3.84
N LEU A 78 -21.91 -9.52 -2.75
CA LEU A 78 -20.94 -10.63 -2.73
C LEU A 78 -21.61 -12.01 -2.59
N THR A 79 -22.94 -12.07 -2.61
CA THR A 79 -23.72 -13.33 -2.51
C THR A 79 -24.32 -13.76 -3.84
N GLY A 80 -24.20 -12.93 -4.88
CA GLY A 80 -24.74 -13.22 -6.21
C GLY A 80 -23.88 -14.18 -7.04
N THR A 81 -24.52 -14.88 -7.97
CA THR A 81 -23.86 -15.81 -8.91
C THR A 81 -22.75 -15.17 -9.74
N ARG A 82 -22.89 -13.88 -10.08
CA ARG A 82 -21.86 -13.12 -10.78
C ARG A 82 -20.57 -13.02 -9.97
N TYR A 83 -20.65 -12.81 -8.65
CA TYR A 83 -19.46 -12.77 -7.78
C TYR A 83 -18.84 -14.16 -7.60
N TYR A 84 -19.67 -15.19 -7.40
CA TYR A 84 -19.18 -16.57 -7.29
C TYR A 84 -18.43 -17.04 -8.53
N GLY A 85 -18.91 -16.67 -9.71
CA GLY A 85 -18.30 -17.00 -11.00
C GLY A 85 -17.05 -16.20 -11.37
N LEU A 86 -16.55 -15.32 -10.48
CA LEU A 86 -15.27 -14.63 -10.67
C LEU A 86 -14.08 -15.53 -10.29
N SER A 87 -12.95 -15.31 -10.94
CA SER A 87 -11.66 -15.85 -10.54
C SER A 87 -11.29 -15.35 -9.15
N ASP A 88 -10.58 -16.19 -8.39
CA ASP A 88 -10.15 -15.84 -7.03
C ASP A 88 -9.34 -14.56 -7.00
N ARG A 89 -8.47 -14.37 -8.01
CA ARG A 89 -7.70 -13.13 -8.19
C ARG A 89 -8.61 -11.90 -8.22
N VAL A 90 -9.67 -11.91 -9.02
CA VAL A 90 -10.57 -10.76 -9.12
C VAL A 90 -11.40 -10.59 -7.86
N LYS A 91 -11.80 -11.69 -7.20
CA LYS A 91 -12.42 -11.62 -5.86
C LYS A 91 -11.52 -10.92 -4.86
N VAL A 92 -10.22 -11.25 -4.83
CA VAL A 92 -9.23 -10.56 -3.98
C VAL A 92 -9.18 -9.07 -4.29
N LEU A 93 -9.04 -8.69 -5.56
CA LEU A 93 -8.95 -7.28 -5.97
C LEU A 93 -10.21 -6.49 -5.58
N ILE A 94 -11.41 -7.05 -5.77
CA ILE A 94 -12.67 -6.43 -5.34
C ILE A 94 -12.66 -6.19 -3.83
N LEU A 95 -12.26 -7.19 -3.06
CA LEU A 95 -12.20 -7.09 -1.60
C LEU A 95 -11.15 -6.06 -1.16
N GLU A 96 -9.97 -6.04 -1.76
CA GLU A 96 -8.95 -5.03 -1.47
C GLU A 96 -9.46 -3.60 -1.72
N ARG A 97 -10.19 -3.40 -2.82
CA ARG A 97 -10.83 -2.11 -3.16
C ARG A 97 -11.90 -1.71 -2.16
N LEU A 98 -12.75 -2.64 -1.75
CA LEU A 98 -13.78 -2.39 -0.73
C LEU A 98 -13.17 -1.92 0.59
N HIS A 99 -11.99 -2.44 0.95
CA HIS A 99 -11.28 -2.08 2.18
C HIS A 99 -10.30 -0.90 2.03
N GLY A 100 -10.36 -0.17 0.90
CA GLY A 100 -9.63 1.09 0.73
C GLY A 100 -8.21 0.96 0.17
N SER A 101 -7.81 -0.21 -0.31
CA SER A 101 -6.55 -0.36 -1.06
C SER A 101 -6.64 0.37 -2.40
N LEU A 102 -5.53 0.89 -2.92
CA LEU A 102 -5.51 1.56 -4.22
C LEU A 102 -5.86 0.59 -5.36
N ALA A 103 -6.43 1.10 -6.44
CA ALA A 103 -6.69 0.30 -7.62
C ALA A 103 -5.37 -0.06 -8.34
N PRO A 104 -5.28 -1.25 -8.95
CA PRO A 104 -4.12 -1.62 -9.73
C PRO A 104 -3.95 -0.66 -10.91
N GLU A 105 -2.69 -0.32 -11.22
CA GLU A 105 -2.37 0.46 -12.41
C GLU A 105 -2.54 -0.38 -13.68
N GLU A 106 -2.10 -1.64 -13.61
CA GLU A 106 -2.20 -2.66 -14.66
C GLU A 106 -2.52 -4.03 -14.05
N MET A 107 -3.11 -4.92 -14.85
CA MET A 107 -3.27 -6.32 -14.46
C MET A 107 -1.94 -7.05 -14.67
N LEU A 108 -1.24 -7.36 -13.58
CA LEU A 108 -0.04 -8.21 -13.63
C LEU A 108 -0.37 -9.55 -14.32
N GLU A 109 0.53 -10.11 -15.12
CA GLU A 109 0.31 -11.46 -15.63
C GLU A 109 0.29 -12.47 -14.48
N GLN A 110 -0.56 -13.50 -14.58
CA GLN A 110 -0.52 -14.58 -13.60
C GLN A 110 0.81 -15.32 -13.79
N PRO A 111 1.53 -15.65 -12.70
CA PRO A 111 2.70 -16.50 -12.80
C PRO A 111 2.29 -17.83 -13.46
N THR A 112 2.92 -18.15 -14.60
CA THR A 112 2.66 -19.36 -15.39
C THR A 112 2.98 -20.65 -14.63
N ASP A 113 3.78 -20.57 -13.56
CA ASP A 113 4.20 -21.72 -12.75
C ASP A 113 3.13 -22.17 -11.71
N LEU A 114 1.95 -21.53 -11.71
CA LEU A 114 0.85 -21.88 -10.82
C LEU A 114 0.02 -23.08 -11.31
N GLU A 115 0.31 -23.67 -12.48
CA GLU A 115 -0.40 -24.85 -13.01
C GLU A 115 -0.45 -26.02 -12.01
N HIS A 116 0.58 -26.16 -11.17
CA HIS A 116 0.65 -27.14 -10.08
C HIS A 116 -0.43 -26.95 -8.99
N PHE A 117 -1.05 -25.77 -8.91
CA PHE A 117 -2.06 -25.43 -7.91
C PHE A 117 -3.51 -25.56 -8.43
N TYR A 118 -3.72 -25.79 -9.73
CA TYR A 118 -5.05 -25.94 -10.34
C TYR A 118 -5.65 -27.35 -10.13
N ARG A 119 -5.53 -27.95 -8.95
CA ARG A 119 -6.28 -29.18 -8.65
C ARG A 119 -7.75 -28.86 -8.38
N ALA A 120 -8.61 -29.70 -8.94
CA ALA A 120 -10.06 -29.63 -8.91
C ALA A 120 -10.64 -29.81 -7.49
N SER A 121 -10.80 -28.72 -6.74
CA SER A 121 -11.89 -28.62 -5.77
C SER A 121 -12.21 -27.15 -5.46
N ASP A 122 -13.50 -26.82 -5.51
CA ASP A 122 -14.05 -25.46 -5.54
C ASP A 122 -13.86 -24.63 -4.25
N LEU A 123 -13.26 -25.18 -3.19
CA LEU A 123 -12.99 -24.47 -1.93
C LEU A 123 -11.85 -25.20 -1.20
N ASN A 124 -10.61 -25.09 -1.68
CA ASN A 124 -9.45 -25.66 -0.99
C ASN A 124 -9.24 -24.92 0.35
N PHE A 125 -9.83 -25.42 1.43
CA PHE A 125 -9.57 -24.98 2.80
C PHE A 125 -8.57 -25.93 3.45
N ALA A 126 -7.50 -25.35 3.98
CA ALA A 126 -6.52 -26.01 4.81
C ALA A 126 -6.74 -25.65 6.28
N MET A 127 -6.40 -26.58 7.16
CA MET A 127 -6.33 -26.36 8.59
C MET A 127 -4.98 -25.72 8.94
N ILE A 128 -4.96 -24.57 9.60
CA ILE A 128 -3.77 -24.03 10.26
C ILE A 128 -3.92 -24.16 11.77
N ARG A 129 -2.96 -24.82 12.41
CA ARG A 129 -2.85 -24.95 13.86
C ARG A 129 -1.84 -23.94 14.41
N ALA A 130 -2.27 -23.03 15.27
CA ALA A 130 -1.38 -22.13 16.02
C ALA A 130 -0.53 -22.90 17.03
N LYS A 131 0.55 -22.27 17.52
CA LYS A 131 1.42 -22.83 18.57
C LYS A 131 0.65 -23.26 19.83
N THR A 132 -0.44 -22.58 20.17
CA THR A 132 -1.29 -22.90 21.33
C THR A 132 -2.31 -24.01 21.06
N GLY A 133 -2.28 -24.63 19.88
CA GLY A 133 -3.18 -25.71 19.47
C GLY A 133 -4.50 -25.24 18.83
N ARG A 134 -4.81 -23.93 18.89
CA ARG A 134 -6.03 -23.37 18.28
C ARG A 134 -5.97 -23.42 16.76
N VAL A 135 -7.09 -23.79 16.14
CA VAL A 135 -7.19 -24.10 14.73
C VAL A 135 -7.96 -23.03 13.96
N TYR A 136 -7.57 -22.80 12.71
CA TYR A 136 -8.26 -21.96 11.74
C TYR A 136 -8.37 -22.67 10.39
N TYR A 137 -9.49 -22.47 9.69
CA TYR A 137 -9.68 -22.96 8.33
C TYR A 137 -9.53 -21.81 7.35
N VAL A 138 -8.68 -21.98 6.36
CA VAL A 138 -8.19 -20.91 5.50
C VAL A 138 -7.90 -21.44 4.10
N ASN A 139 -8.00 -20.60 3.08
CA ASN A 139 -7.46 -20.92 1.77
C ASN A 139 -5.90 -20.88 1.83
N PRO A 140 -5.21 -22.01 1.59
CA PRO A 140 -3.76 -22.10 1.72
C PRO A 140 -3.05 -21.20 0.69
N TYR A 141 -3.58 -21.12 -0.53
CA TYR A 141 -3.00 -20.29 -1.60
C TYR A 141 -3.16 -18.80 -1.32
N TYR A 142 -4.29 -18.40 -0.73
CA TYR A 142 -4.47 -17.01 -0.31
C TYR A 142 -3.44 -16.61 0.75
N ILE A 143 -3.18 -17.47 1.74
CA ILE A 143 -2.17 -17.17 2.77
C ILE A 143 -0.77 -17.16 2.18
N ALA A 144 -0.45 -18.07 1.26
CA ALA A 144 0.84 -18.08 0.56
C ALA A 144 1.11 -16.76 -0.17
N ALA A 145 0.10 -16.15 -0.78
CA ALA A 145 0.23 -14.84 -1.43
C ALA A 145 0.63 -13.71 -0.47
N TRP A 146 0.42 -13.89 0.84
CA TRP A 146 0.72 -12.92 1.88
C TRP A 146 1.86 -13.32 2.81
N SER A 147 2.39 -14.54 2.73
CA SER A 147 3.38 -15.06 3.67
C SER A 147 4.36 -15.98 2.97
N ASN A 148 5.63 -15.59 2.99
CA ASN A 148 6.72 -16.40 2.43
C ASN A 148 6.82 -17.75 3.16
N VAL A 149 6.61 -17.76 4.48
CA VAL A 149 6.60 -18.99 5.31
C VAL A 149 5.57 -20.00 4.81
N PHE A 150 4.37 -19.55 4.46
CA PHE A 150 3.34 -20.44 3.92
C PHE A 150 3.56 -20.78 2.46
N GLN A 151 4.08 -19.85 1.67
CA GLN A 151 4.46 -20.11 0.29
C GLN A 151 5.48 -21.26 0.21
N GLU A 152 6.58 -21.18 0.97
CA GLU A 152 7.62 -22.22 1.02
C GLU A 152 7.06 -23.57 1.53
N ARG A 153 6.17 -23.54 2.51
CA ARG A 153 5.57 -24.76 3.05
C ARG A 153 4.65 -25.45 2.04
N ILE A 154 3.83 -24.68 1.33
CA ILE A 154 2.88 -25.21 0.36
C ILE A 154 3.60 -25.74 -0.88
N THR A 155 4.72 -25.13 -1.29
CA THR A 155 5.53 -25.64 -2.40
C THR A 155 6.33 -26.89 -2.02
N SER A 156 6.76 -27.03 -0.76
CA SER A 156 7.57 -28.17 -0.29
C SER A 156 6.76 -29.39 0.13
N THR A 157 5.47 -29.24 0.47
CA THR A 157 4.65 -30.31 1.06
C THR A 157 3.58 -30.81 0.09
N THR A 158 3.47 -32.13 -0.06
CA THR A 158 2.43 -32.78 -0.88
C THR A 158 1.05 -32.79 -0.21
N ILE A 159 1.00 -32.65 1.12
CA ILE A 159 -0.22 -32.60 1.93
C ILE A 159 -0.43 -31.16 2.42
N THR A 160 -1.47 -30.50 1.92
CA THR A 160 -1.84 -29.13 2.29
C THR A 160 -3.02 -29.06 3.27
N GLU A 161 -3.57 -30.21 3.70
CA GLU A 161 -4.77 -30.27 4.53
C GLU A 161 -4.56 -29.76 5.97
N GLU A 162 -3.38 -29.98 6.56
CA GLU A 162 -3.03 -29.46 7.89
C GLU A 162 -1.62 -28.85 7.90
N MET A 163 -1.50 -27.64 8.46
CA MET A 163 -0.25 -26.89 8.56
C MET A 163 -0.06 -26.32 9.96
N PHE A 164 1.19 -26.30 10.45
CA PHE A 164 1.52 -25.79 11.78
C PHE A 164 2.14 -24.38 11.75
N CYS A 165 1.58 -23.41 12.48
CA CYS A 165 2.11 -22.06 12.57
C CYS A 165 2.83 -21.84 13.91
N SER A 166 4.03 -21.26 13.86
CA SER A 166 4.82 -20.91 15.04
C SER A 166 4.25 -19.73 15.85
N CYS A 167 3.30 -18.98 15.27
CA CYS A 167 2.60 -17.89 15.93
C CYS A 167 1.67 -18.38 17.04
N THR A 168 1.52 -17.56 18.08
CA THR A 168 0.47 -17.73 19.08
C THR A 168 -0.92 -17.54 18.47
N HIS A 169 -1.97 -17.93 19.20
CA HIS A 169 -3.34 -17.70 18.76
C HIS A 169 -3.61 -16.23 18.39
N GLU A 170 -3.20 -15.29 19.23
CA GLU A 170 -3.45 -13.86 19.04
C GLU A 170 -2.69 -13.29 17.83
N GLU A 171 -1.44 -13.72 17.64
CA GLU A 171 -0.63 -13.32 16.47
C GLU A 171 -1.22 -13.87 15.17
N LEU A 172 -1.57 -15.16 15.14
CA LEU A 172 -2.18 -15.77 13.96
C LEU A 172 -3.54 -15.14 13.67
N LYS A 173 -4.34 -14.84 14.69
CA LYS A 173 -5.61 -14.12 14.54
C LYS A 173 -5.41 -12.74 13.93
N ALA A 174 -4.49 -11.96 14.47
CA ALA A 174 -4.18 -10.61 14.00
C ALA A 174 -3.71 -10.62 12.54
N PHE A 175 -2.86 -11.60 12.18
CA PHE A 175 -2.43 -11.80 10.80
C PHE A 175 -3.62 -12.11 9.87
N LEU A 176 -4.40 -13.14 10.20
CA LEU A 176 -5.52 -13.59 9.37
C LEU A 176 -6.57 -12.48 9.19
N MET A 177 -6.93 -11.76 10.25
CA MET A 177 -7.88 -10.64 10.17
C MET A 177 -7.35 -9.44 9.38
N ALA A 178 -6.03 -9.30 9.25
CA ALA A 178 -5.40 -8.24 8.48
C ALA A 178 -5.26 -8.59 6.98
N ILE A 179 -5.15 -9.89 6.63
CA ILE A 179 -4.98 -10.33 5.24
C ILE A 179 -6.28 -10.80 4.59
N TYR A 180 -7.07 -11.67 5.21
CA TYR A 180 -8.38 -12.08 4.68
C TYR A 180 -9.31 -10.87 4.69
N PRO A 181 -10.15 -10.67 3.64
CA PRO A 181 -10.91 -9.45 3.36
C PRO A 181 -11.05 -8.54 4.59
N PRO A 182 -10.25 -7.45 4.68
CA PRO A 182 -9.77 -6.87 5.94
C PRO A 182 -10.85 -6.61 6.99
N GLN A 183 -11.13 -7.61 7.81
CA GLN A 183 -11.99 -7.45 8.97
C GLN A 183 -11.34 -6.52 10.01
N LEU A 184 -10.02 -6.33 9.91
CA LEU A 184 -9.24 -5.47 10.78
C LEU A 184 -8.60 -4.30 10.02
N ARG A 185 -9.05 -3.08 10.32
CA ARG A 185 -8.32 -1.87 9.94
C ARG A 185 -7.09 -1.72 10.83
N ILE A 186 -5.91 -1.57 10.22
CA ILE A 186 -4.67 -1.32 10.95
C ILE A 186 -4.69 0.13 11.47
N THR A 187 -4.45 0.29 12.77
CA THR A 187 -4.48 1.54 13.51
C THR A 187 -3.33 1.55 14.53
N GLU A 188 -3.08 2.70 15.14
CA GLU A 188 -2.06 2.83 16.19
C GLU A 188 -2.32 1.92 17.40
N ALA A 189 -3.58 1.62 17.69
CA ALA A 189 -3.97 0.78 18.81
C ALA A 189 -3.66 -0.72 18.60
N ASN A 190 -3.59 -1.17 17.33
CA ASN A 190 -3.42 -2.59 17.01
C ASN A 190 -2.16 -2.91 16.16
N ILE A 191 -1.37 -1.89 15.79
CA ILE A 191 -0.22 -2.08 14.92
C ILE A 191 0.86 -2.98 15.51
N GLY A 192 1.08 -2.96 16.84
CA GLY A 192 2.11 -3.77 17.49
C GLY A 192 1.92 -5.28 17.25
N PRO A 193 0.76 -5.85 17.64
CA PRO A 193 0.44 -7.26 17.38
C PRO A 193 0.43 -7.62 15.89
N VAL A 194 -0.13 -6.75 15.02
CA VAL A 194 -0.20 -6.99 13.57
C VAL A 194 1.21 -7.02 12.97
N LEU A 195 2.08 -6.11 13.36
CA LEU A 195 3.46 -6.02 12.87
C LEU A 195 4.30 -7.22 13.36
N MET A 196 4.17 -7.64 14.62
CA MET A 196 4.83 -8.87 15.09
C MET A 196 4.39 -10.09 14.29
N ALA A 197 3.09 -10.22 14.03
CA ALA A 197 2.56 -11.32 13.26
C ALA A 197 3.06 -11.26 11.81
N ALA A 198 3.09 -10.08 11.19
CA ALA A 198 3.64 -9.87 9.85
C ALA A 198 5.12 -10.25 9.76
N CYS A 199 5.91 -9.93 10.79
CA CYS A 199 7.33 -10.28 10.88
C CYS A 199 7.51 -11.81 10.96
N LYS A 200 6.82 -12.47 11.89
CA LYS A 200 6.89 -13.94 12.06
C LYS A 200 6.41 -14.72 10.83
N MET A 201 5.47 -14.16 10.09
CA MET A 201 4.90 -14.76 8.89
C MET A 201 5.66 -14.33 7.63
N GLU A 202 6.72 -13.52 7.76
CA GLU A 202 7.50 -12.96 6.65
C GLU A 202 6.60 -12.39 5.55
N SER A 203 5.71 -11.48 5.96
CA SER A 203 4.68 -10.92 5.09
C SER A 203 5.12 -9.56 4.54
N PRO A 204 5.68 -9.47 3.31
CA PRO A 204 6.19 -8.22 2.79
C PRO A 204 5.09 -7.16 2.61
N GLY A 205 3.91 -7.58 2.16
CA GLY A 205 2.75 -6.70 1.97
C GLY A 205 2.26 -6.08 3.29
N LEU A 206 2.16 -6.88 4.35
CA LEU A 206 1.67 -6.41 5.64
C LEU A 206 2.73 -5.60 6.41
N LEU A 207 4.00 -6.00 6.32
CA LEU A 207 5.14 -5.23 6.84
C LEU A 207 5.18 -3.83 6.19
N ARG A 208 5.04 -3.75 4.86
CA ARG A 208 4.98 -2.46 4.14
C ARG A 208 3.81 -1.60 4.61
N LYS A 209 2.61 -2.17 4.78
CA LYS A 209 1.43 -1.43 5.29
C LYS A 209 1.67 -0.86 6.69
N CYS A 210 2.25 -1.66 7.59
CA CYS A 210 2.56 -1.20 8.95
C CYS A 210 3.66 -0.14 8.96
N ALA A 211 4.72 -0.33 8.17
CA ALA A 211 5.80 0.65 8.02
C ALA A 211 5.29 2.02 7.55
N LEU A 212 4.38 2.04 6.58
CA LEU A 212 3.77 3.29 6.10
C LEU A 212 3.01 4.03 7.21
N LEU A 213 2.30 3.30 8.09
CA LEU A 213 1.61 3.92 9.22
C LEU A 213 2.61 4.45 10.25
N LEU A 214 3.64 3.67 10.61
CA LEU A 214 4.66 4.09 11.57
C LEU A 214 5.43 5.33 11.10
N LEU A 215 5.75 5.40 9.80
CA LEU A 215 6.50 6.52 9.23
C LEU A 215 5.63 7.73 8.84
N ALA A 216 4.31 7.65 9.04
CA ALA A 216 3.43 8.76 8.73
C ALA A 216 3.66 9.95 9.69
N THR A 217 3.55 11.17 9.17
CA THR A 217 3.69 12.39 9.99
C THR A 217 2.51 12.62 10.93
N HIS A 218 1.33 12.08 10.60
CA HIS A 218 0.09 12.28 11.34
C HIS A 218 -0.16 11.26 12.46
N THR A 219 0.69 10.24 12.58
CA THR A 219 0.53 9.27 13.66
C THR A 219 0.88 9.87 15.03
N GLN A 220 0.11 9.52 16.05
CA GLN A 220 0.26 9.97 17.44
C GLN A 220 1.25 9.11 18.24
N LEU A 221 1.74 8.00 17.67
CA LEU A 221 2.77 7.19 18.32
C LEU A 221 4.04 8.01 18.50
N SER A 222 4.69 7.91 19.67
CA SER A 222 5.99 8.57 19.87
C SER A 222 7.04 7.96 18.95
N VAL A 223 8.04 8.76 18.55
CA VAL A 223 9.13 8.28 17.68
C VAL A 223 9.85 7.09 18.32
N PHE A 224 9.97 7.08 19.65
CA PHE A 224 10.59 5.98 20.37
C PHE A 224 9.80 4.66 20.29
N VAL A 225 8.47 4.72 20.39
CA VAL A 225 7.62 3.54 20.20
C VAL A 225 7.75 3.02 18.77
N ARG A 226 7.71 3.90 17.77
CA ARG A 226 7.91 3.53 16.35
C ARG A 226 9.25 2.84 16.15
N LEU A 227 10.33 3.44 16.65
CA LEU A 227 11.68 2.89 16.58
C LEU A 227 11.75 1.48 17.20
N SER A 228 11.17 1.32 18.40
CA SER A 228 11.16 0.02 19.09
C SER A 228 10.40 -1.07 18.33
N LEU A 229 9.32 -0.71 17.64
CA LEU A 229 8.54 -1.64 16.81
C LEU A 229 9.31 -2.03 15.54
N LEU A 230 9.96 -1.06 14.88
CA LEU A 230 10.80 -1.33 13.70
C LEU A 230 11.98 -2.23 14.04
N ASP A 231 12.67 -1.94 15.15
CA ASP A 231 13.82 -2.72 15.63
C ASP A 231 13.42 -4.15 15.97
N ARG A 232 12.34 -4.35 16.74
CA ARG A 232 11.84 -5.69 17.09
C ARG A 232 11.41 -6.52 15.88
N CYS A 233 11.07 -5.88 14.76
CA CYS A 233 10.70 -6.55 13.51
C CYS A 233 11.85 -6.66 12.51
N PHE A 234 13.07 -6.32 12.92
CA PHE A 234 14.25 -6.31 12.06
C PHE A 234 14.12 -5.41 10.82
N LEU A 235 13.23 -4.40 10.87
CA LEU A 235 13.03 -3.42 9.80
C LEU A 235 14.07 -2.30 9.89
N HIS A 236 15.34 -2.68 9.92
CA HIS A 236 16.45 -1.79 10.23
C HIS A 236 16.65 -0.67 9.22
N ASP A 237 16.32 -0.90 7.96
CA ASP A 237 16.41 0.09 6.89
C ASP A 237 15.47 1.29 7.13
N LEU A 238 14.47 1.11 7.99
CA LEU A 238 13.51 2.15 8.35
C LEU A 238 13.88 2.91 9.63
N LEU A 239 14.97 2.55 10.31
CA LEU A 239 15.40 3.24 11.53
C LEU A 239 15.84 4.68 11.24
N ASP A 240 16.63 4.89 10.19
CA ASP A 240 17.09 6.23 9.80
C ASP A 240 15.92 7.19 9.50
N PRO A 241 14.97 6.88 8.59
CA PRO A 241 13.83 7.77 8.34
C PRO A 241 12.95 7.98 9.58
N CYS A 242 12.86 7.00 10.48
CA CYS A 242 12.18 7.18 11.77
C CYS A 242 12.92 8.17 12.69
N LEU A 243 14.25 8.05 12.80
CA LEU A 243 15.08 8.93 13.63
C LEU A 243 15.20 10.35 13.07
N GLN A 244 15.05 10.51 11.74
CA GLN A 244 15.00 11.83 11.11
C GLN A 244 13.84 12.71 11.60
N MET A 245 12.80 12.11 12.17
CA MET A 245 11.68 12.82 12.81
C MET A 245 12.09 13.53 14.11
N ILE A 246 13.27 13.23 14.67
CA ILE A 246 13.79 13.87 15.87
C ILE A 246 14.73 15.00 15.46
N HIS A 247 14.38 16.23 15.85
CA HIS A 247 15.13 17.43 15.50
C HIS A 247 15.93 18.03 16.66
N ARG A 248 15.73 17.51 17.87
CA ARG A 248 16.29 18.03 19.11
C ARG A 248 17.10 16.95 19.83
N PRO A 249 18.38 17.20 20.17
CA PRO A 249 19.22 16.19 20.82
C PRO A 249 18.66 15.78 22.19
N GLU A 250 17.99 16.67 22.90
CA GLU A 250 17.39 16.42 24.22
C GLU A 250 16.42 15.24 24.18
N HIS A 251 15.59 15.15 23.12
CA HIS A 251 14.63 14.06 22.97
C HIS A 251 15.33 12.69 22.85
N LEU A 252 16.50 12.61 22.18
CA LEU A 252 17.26 11.36 22.10
C LEU A 252 17.89 10.98 23.44
N ILE A 253 18.39 11.96 24.18
CA ILE A 253 18.95 11.75 25.51
C ILE A 253 17.85 11.25 26.47
N GLU A 254 16.67 11.87 26.45
CA GLU A 254 15.51 11.40 27.22
C GLU A 254 15.14 9.95 26.90
N MET A 255 15.20 9.54 25.62
CA MET A 255 14.95 8.16 25.22
C MET A 255 15.95 7.17 25.81
N THR A 256 17.22 7.54 26.03
CA THR A 256 18.21 6.61 26.62
C THR A 256 17.97 6.32 28.09
N PHE A 257 17.15 7.12 28.78
CA PHE A 257 16.79 6.89 30.18
C PHE A 257 15.53 6.02 30.35
N GLN A 258 14.83 5.69 29.27
CA GLN A 258 13.63 4.87 29.33
C GLN A 258 13.99 3.39 29.37
N GLN A 259 13.25 2.58 30.14
CA GLN A 259 13.47 1.12 30.22
C GLN A 259 13.40 0.41 28.86
N THR A 260 12.62 0.93 27.91
CA THR A 260 12.54 0.36 26.55
C THR A 260 13.87 0.46 25.80
N TYR A 261 14.77 1.38 26.18
CA TYR A 261 16.09 1.52 25.58
C TYR A 261 16.94 0.27 25.78
N ASP A 262 16.84 -0.36 26.96
CA ASP A 262 17.58 -1.59 27.27
C ASP A 262 17.10 -2.78 26.42
N CYS A 263 15.88 -2.70 25.89
CA CYS A 263 15.31 -3.70 24.99
C CYS A 263 15.71 -3.50 23.53
N LEU A 264 16.36 -2.39 23.17
CA LEU A 264 16.77 -2.12 21.79
C LEU A 264 18.01 -2.92 21.41
N SER A 265 18.04 -3.37 20.15
CA SER A 265 19.20 -4.00 19.57
C SER A 265 20.41 -3.07 19.60
N THR A 266 21.61 -3.64 19.51
CA THR A 266 22.85 -2.87 19.36
C THR A 266 22.80 -1.97 18.13
N ARG A 267 22.15 -2.42 17.05
CA ARG A 267 21.98 -1.66 15.81
C ARG A 267 21.08 -0.44 16.01
N ALA A 268 19.93 -0.58 16.66
CA ALA A 268 19.05 0.56 16.94
C ALA A 268 19.71 1.57 17.88
N ARG A 269 20.43 1.10 18.92
CA ARG A 269 21.19 1.98 19.81
C ARG A 269 22.31 2.71 19.08
N ALA A 270 23.03 2.04 18.18
CA ALA A 270 24.05 2.68 17.34
C ALA A 270 23.42 3.76 16.44
N ALA A 271 22.32 3.46 15.74
CA ALA A 271 21.62 4.43 14.90
C ALA A 271 21.13 5.66 15.70
N MET A 272 20.66 5.46 16.93
CA MET A 272 20.32 6.56 17.84
C MET A 272 21.54 7.43 18.18
N MET A 273 22.70 6.82 18.47
CA MET A 273 23.94 7.56 18.75
C MET A 273 24.46 8.31 17.52
N ASP A 274 24.37 7.70 16.34
CA ASP A 274 24.72 8.35 15.07
C ASP A 274 23.85 9.59 14.87
N ARG A 275 22.53 9.46 15.05
CA ARG A 275 21.60 10.59 14.98
C ARG A 275 21.91 11.65 16.03
N LEU A 276 22.19 11.28 17.27
CA LEU A 276 22.56 12.20 18.33
C LEU A 276 23.83 12.98 17.96
N SER A 277 24.84 12.31 17.41
CA SER A 277 26.08 12.94 16.97
C SER A 277 25.84 14.02 15.90
N VAL A 278 24.92 13.76 14.97
CA VAL A 278 24.51 14.72 13.94
C VAL A 278 23.79 15.93 14.56
N LEU A 279 22.89 15.68 15.51
CA LEU A 279 22.15 16.74 16.20
C LEU A 279 23.05 17.57 17.12
N LEU A 280 24.03 16.98 17.79
CA LEU A 280 24.98 17.72 18.64
C LEU A 280 25.94 18.58 17.82
N LYS A 281 26.31 18.15 16.60
CA LYS A 281 27.08 18.98 15.67
C LYS A 281 26.27 20.15 15.11
N ASN A 282 24.95 20.00 14.99
CA ASN A 282 24.04 21.00 14.42
C ASN A 282 22.74 21.12 15.26
N PRO A 283 22.82 21.62 16.51
CA PRO A 283 21.68 21.59 17.43
C PRO A 283 20.53 22.44 16.90
N GLY A 284 19.45 21.79 16.47
CA GLY A 284 18.22 22.44 16.02
C GLY A 284 18.33 23.29 14.75
N GLN A 285 19.44 23.20 14.01
CA GLN A 285 19.59 23.96 12.76
C GLN A 285 18.73 23.33 11.66
N LYS A 286 17.75 24.08 11.14
CA LYS A 286 17.02 23.65 9.94
C LYS A 286 18.03 23.59 8.77
N PRO A 287 18.11 22.49 8.03
CA PRO A 287 18.94 22.45 6.83
C PRO A 287 18.37 23.43 5.81
N HIS A 288 19.19 24.40 5.40
CA HIS A 288 18.90 25.31 4.30
C HIS A 288 19.65 24.83 3.06
N THR A 289 18.92 24.59 1.98
CA THR A 289 19.49 24.35 0.66
C THR A 289 19.63 25.67 -0.08
N CYS A 290 20.85 26.04 -0.47
CA CYS A 290 21.07 27.24 -1.24
C CYS A 290 20.34 27.15 -2.60
N GLN A 291 19.50 28.13 -2.92
CA GLN A 291 18.87 28.23 -4.24
C GLN A 291 19.90 28.32 -5.38
N ARG A 292 21.05 28.96 -5.12
CA ARG A 292 22.09 29.27 -6.11
C ARG A 292 23.08 28.13 -6.33
N CYS A 293 23.69 27.60 -5.26
CA CYS A 293 24.70 26.54 -5.38
C CYS A 293 24.19 25.14 -5.03
N LYS A 294 22.91 24.99 -4.65
CA LYS A 294 22.26 23.72 -4.26
C LYS A 294 22.89 23.01 -3.06
N GLN A 295 23.86 23.64 -2.39
CA GLN A 295 24.55 23.08 -1.24
C GLN A 295 23.70 23.26 0.02
N SER A 296 23.64 22.21 0.84
CA SER A 296 22.91 22.21 2.11
C SER A 296 23.83 22.63 3.26
N SER A 297 23.39 23.58 4.08
CA SER A 297 24.06 23.88 5.36
C SER A 297 23.03 24.19 6.45
N GLY A 298 23.42 24.06 7.71
CA GLY A 298 22.53 24.42 8.82
C GLY A 298 22.42 25.93 9.02
N CYS A 299 21.31 26.38 9.60
CA CYS A 299 21.10 27.77 10.00
C CYS A 299 20.72 27.89 11.48
N ALA A 300 21.33 28.86 12.18
CA ALA A 300 21.04 29.20 13.57
C ALA A 300 20.28 30.55 13.73
N GLN A 301 19.96 31.27 12.65
CA GLN A 301 19.48 32.67 12.71
C GLN A 301 18.31 32.96 11.75
N VAL A 302 17.58 34.05 12.01
CA VAL A 302 16.45 34.53 11.18
C VAL A 302 16.89 34.83 9.74
N THR A 303 18.12 35.30 9.55
CA THR A 303 18.75 35.49 8.24
C THR A 303 19.88 34.48 8.04
N TRP A 304 19.72 33.57 7.09
CA TRP A 304 20.76 32.62 6.68
C TRP A 304 21.55 33.17 5.49
N MET A 305 22.89 33.14 5.56
CA MET A 305 23.77 33.39 4.43
C MET A 305 24.49 32.09 4.07
N CYS A 306 24.44 31.71 2.79
CA CYS A 306 25.11 30.49 2.32
C CYS A 306 26.63 30.61 2.53
N PRO A 307 27.27 29.71 3.30
CA PRO A 307 28.71 29.78 3.56
C PRO A 307 29.56 29.49 2.31
N HIS A 308 28.97 28.90 1.27
CA HIS A 308 29.68 28.54 0.04
C HIS A 308 29.64 29.63 -1.05
N CYS A 309 28.61 30.47 -1.05
CA CYS A 309 28.44 31.47 -2.13
C CYS A 309 27.99 32.84 -1.63
N ASN A 310 27.97 33.06 -0.30
CA ASN A 310 27.57 34.30 0.37
C ASN A 310 26.23 34.89 -0.09
N THR A 311 25.31 34.03 -0.53
CA THR A 311 23.95 34.44 -0.92
C THR A 311 23.05 34.37 0.31
N TYR A 312 22.39 35.48 0.65
CA TYR A 312 21.37 35.51 1.69
C TYR A 312 20.11 34.77 1.23
N SER A 313 19.45 34.04 2.14
CA SER A 313 18.08 33.58 1.92
C SER A 313 17.17 34.79 1.96
N SER A 314 16.64 35.22 0.82
CA SER A 314 15.58 36.22 0.75
C SER A 314 14.35 35.67 1.48
N ASP A 315 13.80 36.43 2.44
CA ASP A 315 12.59 36.12 3.20
C ASP A 315 11.46 35.57 2.30
N ALA A 316 11.20 34.26 2.40
CA ALA A 316 10.01 33.61 1.82
C ALA A 316 9.03 33.10 2.89
N SER A 317 9.28 33.40 4.17
CA SER A 317 8.48 32.92 5.30
C SER A 317 8.01 34.03 6.24
N LEU A 318 7.62 35.18 5.70
CA LEU A 318 6.71 36.10 6.39
C LEU A 318 5.32 35.94 5.77
N PRO A 319 4.25 35.70 6.57
CA PRO A 319 2.89 35.71 6.03
C PRO A 319 2.58 37.10 5.47
N ARG A 320 2.19 37.16 4.19
CA ARG A 320 1.64 38.39 3.58
C ARG A 320 0.38 38.78 4.35
N ASN A 321 0.46 39.84 5.16
CA ASN A 321 -0.72 40.53 5.66
C ASN A 321 -1.49 41.14 4.48
N PRO A 322 -2.78 40.86 4.28
CA PRO A 322 -3.58 41.48 3.24
C PRO A 322 -4.19 42.77 3.80
N ALA A 323 -3.42 43.85 3.88
CA ALA A 323 -3.98 45.19 4.10
C ALA A 323 -2.92 46.28 3.88
N SER A 324 -2.92 46.90 2.70
CA SER A 324 -2.72 48.35 2.53
C SER A 324 -2.74 48.71 1.04
N SER A 325 -3.91 48.58 0.41
CA SER A 325 -4.27 49.42 -0.73
C SER A 325 -4.79 50.75 -0.19
N SER A 326 -3.95 51.77 -0.14
CA SER A 326 -4.39 53.17 -0.07
C SER A 326 -3.23 54.10 -0.38
N LEU A 327 -3.09 54.44 -1.66
CA LEU A 327 -2.48 55.68 -2.10
C LEU A 327 -3.31 56.82 -1.49
N VAL A 328 -2.76 57.49 -0.47
CA VAL A 328 -3.25 58.78 0.00
C VAL A 328 -2.30 59.84 -0.51
N THR A 329 -2.79 60.60 -1.47
CA THR A 329 -2.19 61.81 -2.03
C THR A 329 -2.14 62.88 -0.94
N ILE A 330 -0.95 63.43 -0.66
CA ILE A 330 -0.79 64.63 0.17
C ILE A 330 -0.51 65.83 -0.76
N PRO A 331 -1.22 66.97 -0.60
CA PRO A 331 -1.12 68.12 -1.49
C PRO A 331 0.10 68.99 -1.15
N ASN A 332 0.80 69.46 -2.18
CA ASN A 332 1.91 70.39 -2.02
C ASN A 332 1.39 71.84 -1.97
N VAL A 333 1.75 72.54 -0.90
CA VAL A 333 1.45 73.96 -0.67
C VAL A 333 2.57 74.81 -1.27
N LYS A 334 2.14 75.83 -2.01
CA LYS A 334 2.86 76.94 -2.66
C LYS A 334 4.18 77.40 -2.00
N ARG A 335 5.22 77.56 -2.82
CA ARG A 335 5.71 78.87 -3.27
C ARG A 335 6.51 78.76 -4.56
#